data_AF-A0A6A6ZFM5-F1
#
_entry.id   AF-A0A6A6ZFM5-F1
#
_cell.length_a   1.000
_cell.length_b   1.000
_cell.length_c   1.000
_cell.angle_alpha   90.00
_cell.angle_beta   90.00
_cell.angle_gamma   90.00
#
_symmetry.space_group_name_H-M   'P 1'
#
loop_
_entity.id
_entity.type
_entity.pdbx_description
1 polymer ?
#
loop_
_entity_poly.entity_id
_entity_poly.type
_entity_poly.pdbx_seq_one_letter_code
_entity_poly.pdbx_strand_id
1 'polypeptide(L)'
;FIFKVDEIREHPDIVPMYTPTGMWMPSSNPGYNYRLVEGHGVSDLWWYHDENTIRQVSFSSPPDLSRSEFKTYSVFYSSGFGFWVLEGDATVPTLGEAWHPLTFDHDEMDLASYMTSAGSQSTLRVHSADQRWPHMLMPDIYHGPTALHKGYGGLVGELPIFLALIAFSMVPENLQQWLPLMRRAGSWQTHSLPHGRTHKRGVVVQVYTCPSTWAGGSSRQSLTEYELGRSMFGKYYN
;
A
#
# COMPACT_ATOMS: atom_id res chain seq x y z
N PHE A 1 -8.73 1.00 11.69
CA PHE A 1 -8.08 -0.32 11.50
C PHE A 1 -6.73 -0.32 12.19
N ILE A 2 -6.19 -1.50 12.49
CA ILE A 2 -4.81 -1.69 12.95
C ILE A 2 -4.01 -2.20 11.75
N PHE A 3 -2.75 -1.80 11.62
CA PHE A 3 -1.90 -2.30 10.55
C PHE A 3 -0.43 -2.38 10.93
N LYS A 4 0.31 -3.16 10.16
CA LYS A 4 1.76 -3.32 10.22
C LYS A 4 2.34 -3.15 8.82
N VAL A 5 3.51 -2.53 8.72
CA VAL A 5 4.29 -2.41 7.47
C VAL A 5 5.70 -2.89 7.78
N ASP A 6 6.08 -4.04 7.24
CA ASP A 6 7.41 -4.61 7.41
C ASP A 6 8.20 -4.48 6.11
N GLU A 7 9.42 -3.94 6.19
CA GLU A 7 10.36 -3.97 5.07
C GLU A 7 10.80 -5.41 4.79
N ILE A 8 10.81 -5.80 3.52
CA ILE A 8 11.29 -7.10 3.04
C ILE A 8 12.32 -6.95 1.92
N ARG A 9 13.14 -7.97 1.76
CA ARG A 9 14.06 -8.12 0.63
C ARG A 9 14.08 -9.54 0.10
N GLU A 10 14.43 -9.66 -1.16
CA GLU A 10 14.84 -10.93 -1.77
C GLU A 10 16.25 -11.28 -1.30
N HIS A 11 16.48 -12.55 -0.98
CA HIS A 11 17.77 -13.04 -0.48
C HIS A 11 18.86 -12.82 -1.54
N PRO A 12 20.05 -12.30 -1.19
CA PRO A 12 21.08 -11.97 -2.18
C PRO A 12 21.66 -13.20 -2.89
N ASP A 13 21.56 -14.38 -2.26
CA ASP A 13 22.16 -15.63 -2.76
C ASP A 13 21.28 -16.40 -3.74
N ILE A 14 20.07 -15.92 -4.04
CA ILE A 14 19.21 -16.58 -5.02
C ILE A 14 19.52 -16.10 -6.44
N VAL A 15 19.22 -16.93 -7.43
CA VAL A 15 19.26 -16.52 -8.83
C VAL A 15 18.07 -15.58 -9.09
N PRO A 16 18.29 -14.30 -9.48
CA PRO A 16 17.20 -13.39 -9.74
C PRO A 16 16.34 -13.86 -10.90
N MET A 17 15.03 -13.73 -10.77
CA MET A 17 14.09 -14.03 -11.85
C MET A 17 13.79 -12.78 -12.67
N TYR A 18 13.55 -13.01 -13.96
CA TYR A 18 13.20 -11.97 -14.92
C TYR A 18 12.00 -12.44 -15.76
N THR A 19 11.13 -11.49 -16.11
CA THR A 19 10.09 -11.71 -17.11
C THR A 19 10.72 -12.00 -18.48
N PRO A 20 9.95 -12.53 -19.46
CA PRO A 20 10.44 -12.68 -20.84
C PRO A 20 10.91 -11.36 -21.47
N THR A 21 10.43 -10.21 -20.97
CA THR A 21 10.84 -8.86 -21.40
C THR A 21 12.07 -8.33 -20.65
N GLY A 22 12.69 -9.13 -19.78
CA GLY A 22 13.92 -8.77 -19.06
C GLY A 22 13.70 -7.93 -17.80
N MET A 23 12.46 -7.80 -17.31
CA MET A 23 12.17 -7.04 -16.10
C MET A 23 12.34 -7.95 -14.87
N TRP A 24 13.08 -7.49 -13.86
CA TRP A 24 13.22 -8.26 -12.62
C TRP A 24 11.85 -8.47 -11.97
N MET A 25 11.62 -9.70 -11.49
CA MET A 25 10.43 -10.14 -10.77
C MET A 25 10.86 -10.81 -9.46
N PRO A 26 10.23 -10.48 -8.32
CA PRO A 26 10.59 -11.10 -7.05
C PRO A 26 10.27 -12.59 -7.04
N SER A 27 10.94 -13.32 -6.16
CA SER A 27 10.66 -14.73 -5.93
C SER A 27 9.34 -14.97 -5.19
N SER A 28 8.64 -16.03 -5.58
CA SER A 28 7.50 -16.60 -4.85
C SER A 28 7.89 -17.87 -4.08
N ASN A 29 9.16 -18.26 -4.09
CA ASN A 29 9.61 -19.47 -3.40
C ASN A 29 9.71 -19.23 -1.89
N PRO A 30 9.25 -20.17 -1.05
CA PRO A 30 9.42 -20.08 0.40
C PRO A 30 10.88 -19.86 0.81
N GLY A 31 11.11 -18.93 1.73
CA GLY A 31 12.44 -18.58 2.25
C GLY A 31 13.30 -17.70 1.34
N TYR A 32 12.83 -17.33 0.15
CA TYR A 32 13.59 -16.47 -0.77
C TYR A 32 13.39 -14.98 -0.49
N ASN A 33 12.31 -14.62 0.22
CA ASN A 33 12.11 -13.28 0.76
C ASN A 33 12.20 -13.31 2.28
N TYR A 34 12.79 -12.28 2.87
CA TYR A 34 12.96 -12.16 4.31
C TYR A 34 12.61 -10.75 4.79
N ARG A 35 12.07 -10.66 6.00
CA ARG A 35 11.87 -9.39 6.71
C ARG A 35 13.21 -8.80 7.12
N LEU A 36 13.38 -7.50 6.92
CA LEU A 36 14.50 -6.79 7.50
C LEU A 36 14.31 -6.67 9.01
N VAL A 37 15.40 -6.80 9.75
CA VAL A 37 15.42 -6.81 11.22
C VAL A 37 14.91 -5.50 11.84
N GLU A 38 14.61 -5.55 13.14
CA GLU A 38 14.18 -4.41 13.96
C GLU A 38 15.03 -3.16 13.71
N GLY A 39 14.36 -2.00 13.54
CA GLY A 39 15.00 -0.70 13.33
C GLY A 39 15.12 -0.25 11.87
N HIS A 40 14.71 -1.08 10.90
CA HIS A 40 14.58 -0.66 9.51
C HIS A 40 13.21 -0.03 9.22
N GLY A 41 13.16 1.30 9.18
CA GLY A 41 11.95 2.06 8.87
C GLY A 41 10.86 1.89 9.93
N VAL A 42 9.74 1.29 9.54
CA VAL A 42 8.60 1.02 10.44
C VAL A 42 8.33 -0.47 10.67
N SER A 43 9.28 -1.34 10.29
CA SER A 43 9.22 -2.77 10.59
C SER A 43 9.02 -3.00 12.08
N ASP A 44 8.21 -4.01 12.41
CA ASP A 44 7.87 -4.41 13.78
C ASP A 44 7.08 -3.39 14.60
N LEU A 45 6.70 -2.26 14.00
CA LEU A 45 5.84 -1.28 14.63
C LEU A 45 4.37 -1.50 14.25
N TRP A 46 3.51 -1.41 15.26
CA TRP A 46 2.07 -1.47 15.07
C TRP A 46 1.47 -0.07 14.99
N TRP A 47 0.52 0.09 14.09
CA TRP A 47 -0.12 1.37 13.81
C TRP A 47 -1.63 1.25 13.94
N TYR A 48 -2.25 2.29 14.48
CA TYR A 48 -3.69 2.40 14.59
C TYR A 48 -4.17 3.63 13.84
N HIS A 49 -5.14 3.43 12.95
CA HIS A 49 -5.82 4.46 12.19
C HIS A 49 -7.26 4.62 12.71
N ASP A 50 -7.58 5.79 13.24
CA ASP A 50 -8.88 6.12 13.88
C ASP A 50 -9.74 7.08 13.06
N GLU A 51 -9.60 6.99 11.73
CA GLU A 51 -10.24 7.86 10.73
C GLU A 51 -9.69 9.28 10.69
N ASN A 52 -9.24 9.83 11.81
CA ASN A 52 -8.73 11.20 11.89
C ASN A 52 -7.21 11.28 11.91
N THR A 53 -6.56 10.31 12.53
CA THR A 53 -5.12 10.28 12.77
C THR A 53 -4.55 8.87 12.61
N ILE A 54 -3.24 8.81 12.44
CA ILE A 54 -2.45 7.58 12.58
C ILE A 54 -1.56 7.75 13.80
N ARG A 55 -1.48 6.72 14.64
CA ARG A 55 -0.53 6.68 15.75
C ARG A 55 0.10 5.31 15.91
N GLN A 56 1.34 5.30 16.35
CA GLN A 56 2.00 4.08 16.78
C GLN A 56 1.31 3.57 18.04
N VAL A 57 1.12 2.26 18.12
CA VAL A 57 0.59 1.58 19.30
C VAL A 57 1.55 0.48 19.72
N SER A 58 1.68 0.28 21.02
CA SER A 58 2.48 -0.80 21.58
C SER A 58 1.55 -1.77 22.28
N PHE A 59 1.80 -3.06 22.07
CA PHE A 59 1.08 -4.11 22.78
C PHE A 59 2.00 -4.71 23.83
N SER A 60 1.46 -5.00 25.02
CA SER A 60 2.21 -5.67 26.09
C SER A 60 2.51 -7.15 25.76
N SER A 61 1.74 -7.73 24.85
CA SER A 61 1.97 -9.03 24.21
C SER A 61 1.48 -8.96 22.76
N PRO A 62 1.98 -9.80 21.82
CA PRO A 62 1.45 -9.84 20.47
C PRO A 62 -0.08 -9.98 20.52
N PRO A 63 -0.83 -9.03 19.94
CA PRO A 63 -2.27 -9.09 20.00
C PRO A 63 -2.74 -10.30 19.16
N ASP A 64 -3.69 -11.08 19.67
CA ASP A 64 -4.32 -12.16 18.88
C ASP A 64 -5.24 -11.53 17.83
N LEU A 65 -4.63 -11.07 16.74
CA LEU A 65 -5.32 -10.46 15.59
C LEU A 65 -5.54 -11.46 14.46
N SER A 66 -5.21 -12.75 14.67
CA SER A 66 -5.34 -13.79 13.65
C SER A 66 -6.76 -13.89 13.09
N ARG A 67 -7.77 -13.76 13.96
CA ARG A 67 -9.20 -13.76 13.60
C ARG A 67 -9.71 -12.42 13.06
N SER A 68 -8.90 -11.38 13.19
CA SER A 68 -9.21 -10.00 12.80
C SER A 68 -8.48 -9.57 11.54
N GLU A 69 -7.70 -10.45 10.91
CA GLU A 69 -7.04 -10.12 9.64
C GLU A 69 -8.10 -9.74 8.60
N PHE A 70 -7.87 -8.62 7.93
CA PHE A 70 -8.69 -8.16 6.83
C PHE A 70 -8.05 -8.60 5.52
N LYS A 71 -6.85 -8.08 5.22
CA LYS A 71 -6.06 -8.38 4.02
C LYS A 71 -4.57 -8.20 4.31
N THR A 72 -3.76 -9.00 3.64
CA THR A 72 -2.29 -8.89 3.65
C THR A 72 -1.81 -8.82 2.21
N TYR A 73 -0.89 -7.90 1.92
CA TYR A 73 -0.24 -7.81 0.61
C TYR A 73 1.26 -7.60 0.75
N SER A 74 2.00 -8.14 -0.20
CA SER A 74 3.42 -7.87 -0.38
C SER A 74 3.62 -7.05 -1.64
N VAL A 75 4.46 -6.02 -1.56
CA VAL A 75 4.70 -5.11 -2.68
C VAL A 75 6.19 -4.88 -2.83
N PHE A 76 6.74 -5.10 -4.03
CA PHE A 76 8.11 -4.74 -4.40
C PHE A 76 8.13 -3.64 -5.46
N TYR A 77 9.07 -2.70 -5.34
CA TYR A 77 9.37 -1.75 -6.39
C TYR A 77 10.45 -2.27 -7.33
N SER A 78 10.17 -2.27 -8.63
CA SER A 78 11.10 -2.63 -9.71
C SER A 78 11.29 -1.42 -10.63
N SER A 79 12.45 -0.77 -10.54
CA SER A 79 12.84 0.35 -11.42
C SER A 79 12.58 0.05 -12.90
N GLY A 80 11.89 0.97 -13.58
CA GLY A 80 11.50 0.83 -14.99
C GLY A 80 10.26 -0.04 -15.25
N PHE A 81 9.83 -0.86 -14.28
CA PHE A 81 8.60 -1.66 -14.37
C PHE A 81 7.45 -1.06 -13.56
N GLY A 82 7.74 -0.56 -12.36
CA GLY A 82 6.75 -0.14 -11.38
C GLY A 82 6.69 -1.06 -10.17
N PHE A 83 5.50 -1.46 -9.75
CA PHE A 83 5.26 -2.27 -8.57
C PHE A 83 4.80 -3.67 -8.92
N TRP A 84 5.43 -4.65 -8.29
CA TRP A 84 4.96 -6.02 -8.18
C TRP A 84 4.14 -6.15 -6.90
N VAL A 85 2.99 -6.80 -7.02
CA VAL A 85 1.99 -6.95 -5.97
C VAL A 85 1.67 -8.44 -5.85
N LEU A 86 1.67 -8.96 -4.62
CA LEU A 86 1.26 -10.32 -4.29
C LEU A 86 0.25 -10.25 -3.15
N GLU A 87 -0.88 -10.95 -3.30
CA GLU A 87 -1.84 -11.12 -2.21
C GLU A 87 -1.27 -12.13 -1.20
N GLY A 88 -1.07 -11.69 0.04
CA GLY A 88 -0.40 -12.45 1.09
C GLY A 88 1.00 -11.96 1.45
N ASP A 89 1.66 -12.72 2.33
CA ASP A 89 3.00 -12.45 2.84
C ASP A 89 4.05 -13.19 2.00
N ALA A 90 4.87 -12.46 1.25
CA ALA A 90 5.89 -13.00 0.37
C ALA A 90 7.03 -13.73 1.10
N THR A 91 7.15 -13.56 2.43
CA THR A 91 8.11 -14.31 3.25
C THR A 91 7.57 -15.68 3.66
N VAL A 92 6.24 -15.87 3.60
CA VAL A 92 5.55 -17.14 3.83
C VAL A 92 4.51 -17.33 2.71
N PRO A 93 4.96 -17.48 1.45
CA PRO A 93 4.07 -17.43 0.29
C PRO A 93 3.07 -18.59 0.31
N THR A 94 1.80 -18.28 0.04
CA THR A 94 0.73 -19.27 -0.10
C THR A 94 0.84 -19.96 -1.46
N LEU A 95 0.56 -21.27 -1.50
CA LEU A 95 0.52 -22.03 -2.75
C LEU A 95 -0.56 -21.47 -3.68
N GLY A 96 -0.16 -21.09 -4.90
CA GLY A 96 -1.06 -20.58 -5.94
C GLY A 96 -1.04 -19.06 -6.10
N GLU A 97 -0.44 -18.32 -5.17
CA GLU A 97 -0.27 -16.88 -5.30
C GLU A 97 0.91 -16.53 -6.23
N ALA A 98 0.72 -15.51 -7.05
CA ALA A 98 1.70 -15.04 -8.02
C ALA A 98 1.93 -13.54 -7.90
N TRP A 99 3.08 -13.09 -8.42
CA TRP A 99 3.35 -11.65 -8.55
C TRP A 99 2.59 -11.09 -9.74
N HIS A 100 1.82 -10.04 -9.48
CA HIS A 100 1.05 -9.30 -10.47
C HIS A 100 1.54 -7.85 -10.55
N PRO A 101 1.48 -7.20 -11.72
CA PRO A 101 1.69 -5.76 -11.78
C PRO A 101 0.60 -5.03 -10.99
N LEU A 102 0.96 -3.90 -10.40
CA LEU A 102 -0.03 -2.93 -9.94
C LEU A 102 -0.88 -2.46 -11.12
N THR A 103 -2.19 -2.56 -10.98
CA THR A 103 -3.18 -2.21 -12.00
C THR A 103 -4.35 -1.44 -11.37
N PHE A 104 -5.23 -0.95 -12.21
CA PHE A 104 -6.39 -0.14 -11.82
C PHE A 104 -7.64 -0.61 -12.53
N ASP A 105 -8.78 -0.47 -11.86
CA ASP A 105 -10.07 -0.37 -12.51
C ASP A 105 -10.57 1.07 -12.45
N HIS A 106 -11.26 1.49 -13.49
CA HIS A 106 -11.65 2.88 -13.70
C HIS A 106 -13.14 3.05 -13.37
N ASP A 107 -13.46 3.93 -12.42
CA ASP A 107 -14.85 4.24 -12.10
C ASP A 107 -15.44 5.20 -13.15
N GLU A 108 -16.58 4.83 -13.75
CA GLU A 108 -17.21 5.61 -14.83
C GLU A 108 -17.91 6.89 -14.36
N MET A 109 -18.26 6.97 -13.07
CA MET A 109 -19.10 8.04 -12.54
C MET A 109 -18.27 9.23 -12.06
N ASP A 110 -17.24 8.97 -11.26
CA ASP A 110 -16.42 10.02 -10.64
C ASP A 110 -14.98 10.08 -11.16
N LEU A 111 -14.69 9.21 -12.13
CA LEU A 111 -13.40 9.04 -12.78
C LEU A 111 -12.27 8.63 -11.83
N ALA A 112 -12.57 8.10 -10.64
CA ALA A 112 -11.57 7.56 -9.72
C ALA A 112 -10.91 6.29 -10.29
N SER A 113 -9.72 5.99 -9.77
CA SER A 113 -9.01 4.74 -10.06
C SER A 113 -9.03 3.85 -8.82
N TYR A 114 -9.58 2.64 -8.96
CA TYR A 114 -9.52 1.59 -7.95
C TYR A 114 -8.25 0.78 -8.14
N MET A 115 -7.31 0.91 -7.21
CA MET A 115 -6.02 0.25 -7.27
C MET A 115 -6.09 -1.20 -6.79
N THR A 116 -5.57 -2.13 -7.59
CA THR A 116 -5.61 -3.58 -7.31
C THR A 116 -4.48 -4.33 -8.05
N SER A 117 -4.30 -5.62 -7.74
CA SER A 117 -3.45 -6.55 -8.49
C SER A 117 -4.16 -7.19 -9.69
N ALA A 118 -5.49 -7.11 -9.75
CA ALA A 118 -6.33 -7.81 -10.72
C ALA A 118 -7.12 -6.86 -11.66
N GLY A 119 -6.66 -5.62 -11.79
CA GLY A 119 -7.33 -4.59 -12.57
C GLY A 119 -7.06 -4.71 -14.07
N SER A 120 -7.89 -4.02 -14.85
CA SER A 120 -7.82 -4.03 -16.31
C SER A 120 -6.91 -2.97 -16.93
N GLN A 121 -6.52 -1.95 -16.15
CA GLN A 121 -5.81 -0.77 -16.63
C GLN A 121 -4.43 -0.66 -15.99
N SER A 122 -3.44 -0.25 -16.78
CA SER A 122 -2.06 -0.06 -16.29
C SER A 122 -1.79 1.33 -15.73
N THR A 123 -2.71 2.28 -15.89
CA THR A 123 -2.56 3.67 -15.43
C THR A 123 -3.78 4.13 -14.65
N LEU A 124 -3.61 5.22 -13.90
CA LEU A 124 -4.72 6.01 -13.39
C LEU A 124 -5.65 6.42 -14.55
N ARG A 125 -6.93 6.56 -14.25
CA ARG A 125 -7.94 7.00 -15.22
C ARG A 125 -7.70 8.42 -15.67
N VAL A 126 -7.64 9.33 -14.70
CA VAL A 126 -7.29 10.75 -14.88
C VAL A 126 -6.64 11.27 -13.60
N HIS A 127 -5.84 12.33 -13.73
CA HIS A 127 -5.38 13.13 -12.60
C HIS A 127 -5.41 14.62 -12.98
N SER A 128 -5.53 15.51 -12.01
CA SER A 128 -5.42 16.95 -12.26
C SER A 128 -3.95 17.41 -12.21
N ALA A 129 -3.61 18.49 -12.93
CA ALA A 129 -2.26 19.05 -12.93
C ALA A 129 -1.83 19.63 -11.56
N ASP A 130 -2.79 19.97 -10.70
CA ASP A 130 -2.56 20.46 -9.33
C ASP A 130 -2.49 19.35 -8.28
N GLN A 131 -2.82 18.10 -8.64
CA GLN A 131 -2.70 16.95 -7.75
C GLN A 131 -1.23 16.51 -7.63
N ARG A 132 -0.69 16.56 -6.42
CA ARG A 132 0.70 16.12 -6.12
C ARG A 132 0.81 14.65 -5.76
N TRP A 133 -0.28 14.05 -5.28
CA TRP A 133 -0.29 12.67 -4.80
C TRP A 133 0.11 11.63 -5.88
N PRO A 134 -0.17 11.78 -7.20
CA PRO A 134 0.22 10.77 -8.18
C PRO A 134 1.75 10.60 -8.25
N HIS A 135 2.49 11.71 -8.34
CA HIS A 135 3.96 11.69 -8.36
C HIS A 135 4.56 11.24 -7.02
N MET A 136 3.91 11.62 -5.92
CA MET A 136 4.31 11.23 -4.57
C MET A 136 4.25 9.71 -4.38
N LEU A 137 3.14 9.08 -4.76
CA LEU A 137 2.92 7.64 -4.55
C LEU A 137 3.59 6.79 -5.64
N MET A 138 3.47 7.20 -6.90
CA MET A 138 3.74 6.32 -8.04
C MET A 138 4.69 6.95 -9.07
N PRO A 139 5.51 6.13 -9.76
CA PRO A 139 6.28 6.60 -10.92
C PRO A 139 5.35 7.00 -12.08
N ASP A 140 5.88 7.81 -12.99
CA ASP A 140 5.12 8.43 -14.08
C ASP A 140 4.48 7.43 -15.06
N ILE A 141 4.98 6.20 -15.12
CA ILE A 141 4.39 5.12 -15.93
C ILE A 141 2.94 4.77 -15.53
N TYR A 142 2.51 5.13 -14.31
CA TYR A 142 1.15 4.93 -13.85
C TYR A 142 0.25 6.14 -14.08
N HIS A 143 0.78 7.25 -14.59
CA HIS A 143 0.01 8.49 -14.73
C HIS A 143 -0.83 8.43 -15.99
N GLY A 144 -2.14 8.54 -15.79
CA GLY A 144 -3.10 8.67 -16.88
C GLY A 144 -3.11 10.07 -17.50
N PRO A 145 -4.08 10.33 -18.39
CA PRO A 145 -4.29 11.67 -18.94
C PRO A 145 -4.62 12.69 -17.86
N THR A 146 -4.25 13.95 -18.11
CA THR A 146 -4.62 15.07 -17.25
C THR A 146 -6.08 15.48 -17.46
N ALA A 147 -6.87 15.53 -16.38
CA ALA A 147 -8.25 15.99 -16.41
C ALA A 147 -8.35 17.50 -16.68
N LEU A 148 -9.36 17.91 -17.45
CA LEU A 148 -9.66 19.32 -17.72
C LEU A 148 -10.41 20.01 -16.57
N HIS A 149 -11.18 19.26 -15.78
CA HIS A 149 -12.01 19.80 -14.70
C HIS A 149 -11.46 19.42 -13.33
N LYS A 150 -11.44 20.40 -12.43
CA LYS A 150 -11.10 20.21 -11.03
C LYS A 150 -12.15 19.33 -10.35
N GLY A 151 -11.72 18.32 -9.61
CA GLY A 151 -12.58 17.39 -8.87
C GLY A 151 -12.83 16.04 -9.55
N TYR A 152 -12.29 15.81 -10.76
CA TYR A 152 -12.25 14.49 -11.35
C TYR A 152 -10.97 13.73 -11.00
N GLY A 153 -11.07 12.41 -11.00
CA GLY A 153 -9.98 11.53 -10.64
C GLY A 153 -10.03 11.13 -9.18
N GLY A 154 -8.87 10.80 -8.65
CA GLY A 154 -8.72 10.34 -7.28
C GLY A 154 -8.41 8.85 -7.20
N LEU A 155 -8.11 8.43 -5.99
CA LEU A 155 -7.56 7.11 -5.70
C LEU A 155 -8.38 6.42 -4.62
N VAL A 156 -8.84 5.22 -4.94
CA VAL A 156 -9.44 4.24 -4.04
C VAL A 156 -8.76 2.90 -4.32
N GLY A 157 -9.12 1.83 -3.61
CA GLY A 157 -8.53 0.51 -3.86
C GLY A 157 -8.11 -0.23 -2.61
N GLU A 158 -7.44 -1.36 -2.85
CA GLU A 158 -6.91 -2.26 -1.83
C GLU A 158 -6.05 -1.50 -0.80
N LEU A 159 -6.53 -1.47 0.45
CA LEU A 159 -5.95 -0.70 1.53
C LEU A 159 -4.50 -1.11 1.85
N PRO A 160 -4.15 -2.40 1.89
CA PRO A 160 -2.74 -2.80 2.08
C PRO A 160 -1.81 -2.27 0.98
N ILE A 161 -2.25 -2.28 -0.29
CA ILE A 161 -1.47 -1.72 -1.41
C ILE A 161 -1.31 -0.21 -1.22
N PHE A 162 -2.38 0.49 -0.83
CA PHE A 162 -2.32 1.93 -0.59
C PHE A 162 -1.30 2.31 0.49
N LEU A 163 -1.34 1.60 1.62
CA LEU A 163 -0.36 1.78 2.69
C LEU A 163 1.07 1.43 2.25
N ALA A 164 1.24 0.43 1.37
CA ALA A 164 2.53 0.12 0.77
C ALA A 164 3.03 1.30 -0.10
N LEU A 165 2.16 1.92 -0.91
CA LEU A 165 2.54 3.11 -1.69
C LEU A 165 2.94 4.29 -0.82
N ILE A 166 2.28 4.51 0.32
CA ILE A 166 2.72 5.49 1.33
C ILE A 166 4.09 5.11 1.88
N ALA A 167 4.34 3.82 2.12
CA ALA A 167 5.67 3.35 2.54
C ALA A 167 6.76 3.61 1.48
N PHE A 168 6.40 3.52 0.19
CA PHE A 168 7.29 3.82 -0.93
C PHE A 168 7.43 5.31 -1.25
N SER A 169 6.48 6.15 -0.82
CA SER A 169 6.51 7.59 -1.09
C SER A 169 7.60 8.33 -0.32
N MET A 170 8.24 7.69 0.66
CA MET A 170 9.38 8.26 1.40
C MET A 170 10.40 7.18 1.75
N VAL A 171 11.62 7.59 2.07
CA VAL A 171 12.66 6.67 2.55
C VAL A 171 12.26 6.05 3.90
N PRO A 172 12.65 4.79 4.19
CA PRO A 172 12.22 4.08 5.40
C PRO A 172 12.43 4.88 6.68
N GLU A 173 13.55 5.60 6.80
CA GLU A 173 13.95 6.36 7.99
C GLU A 173 12.95 7.49 8.32
N ASN A 174 12.21 7.99 7.32
CA ASN A 174 11.21 9.02 7.52
C ASN A 174 9.85 8.45 7.94
N LEU A 175 9.57 7.17 7.69
CA LEU A 175 8.23 6.61 7.83
C LEU A 175 7.70 6.74 9.26
N GLN A 176 8.51 6.42 10.27
CA GLN A 176 8.05 6.47 11.66
C GLN A 176 7.63 7.88 12.08
N GLN A 177 8.36 8.91 11.64
CA GLN A 177 8.07 10.30 11.95
C GLN A 177 6.88 10.83 11.15
N TRP A 178 6.78 10.47 9.87
CA TRP A 178 5.86 11.12 8.94
C TRP A 178 4.53 10.40 8.78
N LEU A 179 4.45 9.09 8.99
CA LEU A 179 3.22 8.33 8.86
C LEU A 179 2.07 8.86 9.74
N PRO A 180 2.30 9.28 11.02
CA PRO A 180 1.27 9.99 11.80
C PRO A 180 0.73 11.26 11.16
N LEU A 181 1.56 11.96 10.39
CA LEU A 181 1.22 13.23 9.74
C LEU A 181 0.49 13.04 8.41
N MET A 182 0.52 11.81 7.86
CA MET A 182 -0.14 11.47 6.60
C MET A 182 -1.66 11.43 6.71
N ARG A 183 -2.22 11.42 7.93
CA ARG A 183 -3.66 11.52 8.16
C ARG A 183 -3.95 12.67 9.11
N ARG A 184 -4.71 13.66 8.64
CA ARG A 184 -5.14 14.82 9.46
C ARG A 184 -6.55 15.22 9.09
N ALA A 185 -7.36 15.50 10.12
CA ALA A 185 -8.74 16.00 9.96
C ALA A 185 -9.56 15.19 8.96
N GLY A 186 -9.45 13.86 9.00
CA GLY A 186 -10.22 13.00 8.11
C GLY A 186 -9.76 12.99 6.65
N SER A 187 -8.56 13.49 6.32
CA SER A 187 -8.01 13.46 4.96
C SER A 187 -6.56 12.96 4.93
N TRP A 188 -6.22 12.20 3.88
CA TRP A 188 -4.83 11.84 3.61
C TRP A 188 -4.07 13.07 3.10
N GLN A 189 -2.88 13.28 3.62
CA GLN A 189 -2.05 14.43 3.33
C GLN A 189 -1.02 14.09 2.25
N THR A 190 -0.52 15.12 1.57
CA THR A 190 0.63 14.98 0.68
C THR A 190 1.89 15.52 1.36
N HIS A 191 3.05 15.10 0.89
CA HIS A 191 4.34 15.60 1.35
C HIS A 191 5.28 15.88 0.15
N SER A 192 6.37 16.59 0.40
CA SER A 192 7.41 16.89 -0.60
C SER A 192 8.75 16.17 -0.33
N LEU A 193 8.74 15.17 0.56
CA LEU A 193 9.93 14.34 0.80
C LEU A 193 10.38 13.61 -0.47
N PRO A 194 11.68 13.32 -0.62
CA PRO A 194 12.16 12.38 -1.63
C PRO A 194 11.50 11.01 -1.48
N HIS A 195 11.17 10.38 -2.60
CA HIS A 195 10.57 9.06 -2.59
C HIS A 195 11.55 7.98 -2.12
N GLY A 196 11.04 6.94 -1.47
CA GLY A 196 11.81 5.77 -1.03
C GLY A 196 11.83 4.61 -2.03
N ARG A 197 11.36 4.83 -3.26
CA ARG A 197 11.35 3.84 -4.35
C ARG A 197 12.79 3.52 -4.78
N THR A 198 13.32 2.41 -4.28
CA THR A 198 14.63 1.85 -4.65
C THR A 198 14.40 0.47 -5.28
N HIS A 199 15.07 0.17 -6.39
CA HIS A 199 14.93 -1.12 -7.07
C HIS A 199 15.13 -2.28 -6.09
N LYS A 200 14.20 -3.25 -6.10
CA LYS A 200 14.11 -4.41 -5.21
C LYS A 200 13.82 -4.11 -3.73
N ARG A 201 13.43 -2.89 -3.37
CA ARG A 201 12.83 -2.64 -2.05
C ARG A 201 11.42 -3.24 -2.04
N GLY A 202 11.10 -3.99 -0.99
CA GLY A 202 9.77 -4.54 -0.78
C GLY A 202 9.22 -4.22 0.60
N VAL A 203 7.90 -4.30 0.73
CA VAL A 203 7.19 -4.25 2.01
C VAL A 203 6.10 -5.31 2.07
N VAL A 204 5.80 -5.82 3.27
CA VAL A 204 4.58 -6.58 3.58
C VAL A 204 3.69 -5.67 4.41
N VAL A 205 2.44 -5.52 3.98
CA VAL A 205 1.43 -4.76 4.70
C VAL A 205 0.34 -5.70 5.16
N GLN A 206 0.10 -5.69 6.46
CA GLN A 206 -0.96 -6.47 7.10
C GLN A 206 -1.97 -5.52 7.71
N VAL A 207 -3.24 -5.67 7.33
CA VAL A 207 -4.34 -4.85 7.83
C VAL A 207 -5.32 -5.70 8.60
N TYR A 208 -5.72 -5.21 9.77
CA TYR A 208 -6.61 -5.89 10.70
C TYR A 208 -7.80 -5.00 11.04
N THR A 209 -8.95 -5.63 11.26
CA THR A 209 -10.08 -4.96 11.91
C THR A 209 -9.73 -4.59 13.34
N CYS A 210 -10.33 -3.51 13.84
CA CYS A 210 -10.16 -3.10 15.22
C CYS A 210 -11.14 -3.86 16.13
N PRO A 211 -10.69 -4.37 17.28
CA PRO A 211 -11.59 -4.86 18.31
C PRO A 211 -12.59 -3.78 18.75
N SER A 212 -13.81 -4.18 19.14
CA SER A 212 -14.85 -3.25 19.62
C SER A 212 -14.43 -2.42 20.83
N THR A 213 -13.46 -2.90 21.61
CA THR A 213 -12.85 -2.19 22.74
C THR A 213 -12.04 -0.96 22.33
N TRP A 214 -11.74 -0.78 21.04
CA TRP A 214 -10.94 0.32 20.50
C TRP A 214 -11.81 1.29 19.71
N ALA A 215 -12.32 2.32 20.39
CA ALA A 215 -13.15 3.38 19.81
C ALA A 215 -14.35 2.83 18.98
N GLY A 216 -15.00 1.78 19.46
CA GLY A 216 -16.14 1.13 18.78
C GLY A 216 -15.76 0.02 17.80
N GLY A 217 -14.47 -0.13 17.50
CA GLY A 217 -13.94 -1.18 16.61
C GLY A 217 -14.17 -0.91 15.13
N SER A 218 -13.85 -1.89 14.30
CA SER A 218 -14.17 -1.86 12.88
C SER A 218 -14.57 -3.25 12.40
N SER A 219 -15.36 -3.32 11.33
CA SER A 219 -15.75 -4.58 10.69
C SER A 219 -15.04 -4.76 9.35
N ARG A 220 -14.99 -5.99 8.82
CA ARG A 220 -14.50 -6.22 7.45
C ARG A 220 -15.29 -5.39 6.44
N GLN A 221 -16.61 -5.32 6.59
CA GLN A 221 -17.47 -4.49 5.74
C GLN A 221 -17.06 -3.01 5.78
N SER A 222 -16.81 -2.44 6.96
CA SER A 222 -16.39 -1.02 7.05
C SER A 222 -15.07 -0.75 6.33
N LEU A 223 -14.13 -1.71 6.35
CA LEU A 223 -12.87 -1.59 5.62
C LEU A 223 -13.06 -1.77 4.12
N THR A 224 -13.97 -2.66 3.68
CA THR A 224 -14.36 -2.75 2.26
C THR A 224 -15.02 -1.45 1.78
N GLU A 225 -15.87 -0.83 2.58
CA GLU A 225 -16.47 0.47 2.24
C GLU A 225 -15.42 1.59 2.18
N TYR A 226 -14.41 1.53 3.06
CA TYR A 226 -13.23 2.41 3.02
C TYR A 226 -12.43 2.23 1.72
N GLU A 227 -12.15 0.98 1.32
CA GLU A 227 -11.44 0.66 0.06
C GLU A 227 -12.19 1.12 -1.18
N LEU A 228 -13.53 1.06 -1.15
CA LEU A 228 -14.38 1.52 -2.25
C LEU A 228 -14.59 3.04 -2.25
N GLY A 229 -14.06 3.76 -1.25
CA GLY A 229 -14.30 5.19 -1.06
C GLY A 229 -15.77 5.58 -0.91
N ARG A 230 -16.59 4.65 -0.40
CA ARG A 230 -18.05 4.82 -0.26
C ARG A 230 -18.41 5.40 1.11
N SER A 231 -19.69 5.75 1.26
CA SER A 231 -20.27 6.23 2.52
C SER A 231 -19.56 7.50 3.02
N MET A 232 -19.26 7.57 4.31
CA MET A 232 -18.61 8.70 4.97
C MET A 232 -17.09 8.78 4.77
N PHE A 233 -16.45 7.79 4.14
CA PHE A 233 -14.99 7.70 4.08
C PHE A 233 -14.37 8.49 2.92
N GLY A 234 -15.05 8.53 1.77
CA GLY A 234 -14.55 9.17 0.55
C GLY A 234 -13.27 8.51 0.01
N LYS A 235 -12.69 9.12 -1.04
CA LYS A 235 -11.46 8.64 -1.67
C LYS A 235 -10.24 8.85 -0.77
N TYR A 236 -9.18 8.07 -0.98
CA TYR A 236 -7.89 8.32 -0.33
C TYR A 236 -7.35 9.69 -0.74
N TYR A 237 -7.38 9.97 -2.05
CA TYR A 237 -7.05 11.27 -2.63
C TYR A 237 -8.09 11.67 -3.67
N ASN A 238 -8.32 12.98 -3.80
CA ASN A 238 -9.14 13.61 -4.84
C ASN A 238 -8.30 14.51 -5.74
#